data_AF-S4PLP3-F1
#
_entry.id   AF-S4PLP3-F1
#
_cell.length_a   1.000
_cell.length_b   1.000
_cell.length_c   1.000
_cell.angle_alpha   90.00
_cell.angle_beta   90.00
_cell.angle_gamma   90.00
#
_symmetry.space_group_name_H-M   'P 1'
#
loop_
_entity.id
_entity.type
_entity.pdbx_description
1 polymer ?
#
loop_
_entity_poly.entity_id
_entity_poly.type
_entity_poly.pdbx_seq_one_letter_code
_entity_poly.pdbx_strand_id
1 'polypeptide(L)'
;MLQLILSIQHSAISNPVLSTAQQCQLHAITIALAALVPHVLLLPRLAEYINQIIEARREEAIHLLPPLQEEYEHLTPSKMPNKMPYLMIDQMALGDCLKAHGIEASRLQSASPYSGGANLAHRHSWVEAGAAQGRDSLADISAG
;
A
#
# COMPACT_ATOMS: atom_id res chain seq x y z
N MET A 1 13.49 -0.84 -8.54
CA MET A 1 12.23 -0.29 -9.07
C MET A 1 11.10 -0.35 -8.05
N LEU A 2 10.73 -1.53 -7.52
CA LEU A 2 9.63 -1.64 -6.54
C LEU A 2 9.83 -0.83 -5.25
N GLN A 3 11.05 -0.78 -4.70
CA GLN A 3 11.34 0.11 -3.56
C GLN A 3 11.11 1.59 -3.88
N LEU A 4 11.45 2.04 -5.09
CA LEU A 4 11.20 3.42 -5.52
C LEU A 4 9.69 3.70 -5.56
N ILE A 5 8.91 2.77 -6.11
CA ILE A 5 7.44 2.87 -6.16
C ILE A 5 6.85 3.01 -4.75
N LEU A 6 7.30 2.18 -3.80
CA LEU A 6 6.86 2.26 -2.40
C LEU A 6 7.31 3.58 -1.75
N SER A 7 8.51 4.07 -2.05
CA SER A 7 8.98 5.36 -1.51
C SER A 7 8.25 6.57 -2.07
N ILE A 8 7.86 6.55 -3.34
CA ILE A 8 6.98 7.59 -3.92
C ILE A 8 5.64 7.58 -3.19
N GLN A 9 5.03 6.40 -3.02
CA GLN A 9 3.76 6.27 -2.30
C GLN A 9 3.88 6.77 -0.86
N HIS A 10 4.97 6.42 -0.17
CA HIS A 10 5.19 6.87 1.19
C HIS A 10 5.34 8.39 1.25
N SER A 11 6.12 9.00 0.35
CA SER A 11 6.28 10.45 0.29
C SER A 11 4.95 11.16 0.04
N ALA A 12 4.10 10.62 -0.83
CA ALA A 12 2.76 11.15 -1.08
C ALA A 12 1.86 11.15 0.17
N ILE A 13 2.06 10.21 1.09
CA ILE A 13 1.28 10.09 2.33
C ILE A 13 1.87 10.93 3.47
N SER A 14 3.20 10.95 3.61
CA SER A 14 3.87 11.46 4.80
C SER A 14 4.46 12.86 4.65
N ASN A 15 4.63 13.37 3.42
CA ASN A 15 5.25 14.67 3.20
C ASN A 15 4.23 15.82 3.42
N PRO A 16 4.38 16.63 4.48
CA PRO A 16 3.43 17.68 4.81
C PRO A 16 3.53 18.90 3.87
N VAL A 17 4.57 18.99 3.03
CA VAL A 17 4.79 20.11 2.11
C VAL A 17 4.00 19.95 0.81
N LEU A 18 3.63 18.71 0.45
CA LEU A 18 2.93 18.45 -0.79
C LEU A 18 1.48 18.93 -0.73
N SER A 19 1.04 19.62 -1.78
CA SER A 19 -0.38 19.93 -1.96
C SER A 19 -1.19 18.65 -2.19
N THR A 20 -2.50 18.70 -1.93
CA THR A 20 -3.40 17.56 -2.18
C THR A 20 -3.30 17.07 -3.63
N ALA A 21 -3.20 17.99 -4.59
CA ALA A 21 -3.05 17.62 -6.00
C ALA A 21 -1.76 16.83 -6.26
N GLN A 22 -0.63 17.29 -5.70
CA GLN A 22 0.64 16.58 -5.80
C GLN A 22 0.57 15.19 -5.16
N GLN A 23 -0.06 15.07 -3.99
CA GLN A 23 -0.26 13.77 -3.34
C GLN A 23 -1.04 12.80 -4.24
N CYS A 24 -2.18 13.23 -4.79
CA CYS A 24 -3.01 12.41 -5.69
C CYS A 24 -2.27 12.01 -6.96
N GLN A 25 -1.57 12.96 -7.60
CA GLN A 25 -0.76 12.71 -8.79
C GLN A 25 0.35 11.69 -8.54
N LEU A 26 1.04 11.77 -7.39
CA LEU A 26 2.05 10.78 -7.04
C LEU A 26 1.45 9.38 -6.87
N HIS A 27 0.24 9.25 -6.29
CA HIS A 27 -0.45 7.96 -6.22
C HIS A 27 -0.83 7.40 -7.60
N ALA A 28 -1.26 8.26 -8.53
CA ALA A 28 -1.53 7.88 -9.92
C ALA A 28 -0.26 7.45 -10.66
N ILE A 29 0.88 8.11 -10.42
CA ILE A 29 2.19 7.70 -10.96
C ILE A 29 2.64 6.37 -10.36
N THR A 30 2.53 6.22 -9.03
CA THR A 30 2.87 4.98 -8.32
C THR A 30 2.13 3.79 -8.91
N ILE A 31 0.82 3.88 -9.10
CA ILE A 31 0.03 2.74 -9.60
C ILE A 31 0.31 2.45 -11.08
N ALA A 32 0.54 3.48 -11.90
CA ALA A 32 0.93 3.30 -13.30
C ALA A 32 2.29 2.58 -13.42
N LEU A 33 3.27 2.99 -12.61
CA LEU A 33 4.58 2.32 -12.55
C LEU A 33 4.46 0.90 -12.02
N ALA A 34 3.64 0.67 -10.98
CA ALA A 34 3.42 -0.66 -10.42
C ALA A 34 2.75 -1.60 -11.42
N ALA A 35 1.78 -1.11 -12.19
CA ALA A 35 1.10 -1.87 -13.24
C ALA A 35 2.06 -2.25 -14.37
N LEU A 36 3.07 -1.44 -14.68
CA LEU A 36 4.06 -1.76 -15.71
C LEU A 36 4.98 -2.93 -15.34
N VAL A 37 5.36 -3.05 -14.06
CA VAL A 37 6.32 -4.08 -13.59
C VAL A 37 5.92 -5.51 -13.99
N PRO A 38 4.71 -6.01 -13.69
CA PRO A 38 4.33 -7.37 -14.04
C PRO A 38 4.19 -7.61 -15.54
N HIS A 39 3.94 -6.56 -16.35
CA HIS A 39 3.90 -6.69 -17.81
C HIS A 39 5.28 -6.93 -18.40
N VAL A 40 6.30 -6.26 -17.86
CA VAL A 40 7.69 -6.40 -18.35
C VAL A 40 8.36 -7.66 -17.81
N LEU A 41 8.10 -8.00 -16.54
CA LEU A 41 8.74 -9.12 -15.86
C LEU A 41 7.94 -10.43 -15.89
N LEU A 42 6.76 -10.44 -16.51
CA LEU A 42 5.85 -11.59 -16.61
C LEU A 42 5.51 -12.19 -15.23
N LEU A 43 5.01 -11.35 -14.33
CA LEU A 43 4.66 -11.72 -12.94
C LEU A 43 3.14 -11.72 -12.74
N PRO A 44 2.40 -12.79 -13.12
CA PRO A 44 0.94 -12.83 -13.08
C PRO A 44 0.34 -12.57 -11.69
N ARG A 45 0.90 -13.11 -10.60
CA ARG A 45 0.39 -12.80 -9.25
C ARG A 45 0.49 -11.32 -8.89
N LEU A 46 1.56 -10.67 -9.33
CA LEU A 46 1.71 -9.23 -9.13
C LEU A 46 0.71 -8.46 -10.00
N ALA A 47 0.45 -8.90 -11.24
CA ALA A 47 -0.58 -8.30 -12.08
C ALA A 47 -1.97 -8.39 -11.42
N GLU A 48 -2.34 -9.56 -10.91
CA GLU A 48 -3.60 -9.79 -10.18
C GLU A 48 -3.73 -8.84 -8.98
N TYR A 49 -2.71 -8.78 -8.13
CA TYR A 49 -2.69 -7.92 -6.95
C TYR A 49 -2.83 -6.43 -7.30
N ILE A 50 -2.06 -5.94 -8.27
CA ILE A 50 -2.12 -4.53 -8.68
C ILE A 50 -3.48 -4.20 -9.32
N ASN A 51 -4.07 -5.11 -10.10
CA ASN A 51 -5.40 -4.92 -10.67
C ASN A 51 -6.49 -4.84 -9.58
N GLN A 52 -6.39 -5.62 -8.50
CA GLN A 52 -7.32 -5.50 -7.37
C GLN A 52 -7.29 -4.10 -6.74
N ILE A 53 -6.09 -3.52 -6.59
CA ILE A 53 -5.95 -2.15 -6.09
C ILE A 53 -6.55 -1.14 -7.09
N ILE A 54 -6.30 -1.32 -8.39
CA ILE A 54 -6.83 -0.42 -9.43
C ILE A 54 -8.36 -0.42 -9.40
N GLU A 55 -8.99 -1.59 -9.34
CA GLU A 55 -10.45 -1.68 -9.32
C GLU A 55 -11.05 -1.14 -8.01
N ALA A 56 -10.45 -1.43 -6.85
CA ALA A 56 -10.87 -0.82 -5.59
C ALA A 56 -10.75 0.71 -5.61
N ARG A 57 -9.67 1.26 -6.20
CA ARG A 57 -9.53 2.71 -6.39
C ARG A 57 -10.53 3.26 -7.41
N ARG A 58 -10.91 2.51 -8.45
CA ARG A 58 -11.91 2.95 -9.42
C ARG A 58 -13.26 3.18 -8.74
N GLU A 59 -13.62 2.31 -7.81
CA GLU A 59 -14.88 2.38 -7.07
C GLU A 59 -14.87 3.50 -6.01
N GLU A 60 -13.79 3.62 -5.25
CA GLU A 60 -13.80 4.44 -4.04
C GLU A 60 -12.93 5.71 -4.11
N ALA A 61 -11.91 5.73 -4.96
CA ALA A 61 -10.85 6.75 -4.94
C ALA A 61 -10.28 7.01 -6.35
N ILE A 62 -11.16 7.32 -7.30
CA ILE A 62 -10.80 7.48 -8.72
C ILE A 62 -9.70 8.53 -8.95
N HIS A 63 -9.61 9.53 -8.07
CA HIS A 63 -8.58 10.57 -8.08
C HIS A 63 -7.15 10.05 -7.84
N LEU A 64 -6.98 8.81 -7.35
CA LEU A 64 -5.69 8.14 -7.18
C LEU A 64 -5.26 7.34 -8.41
N LEU A 65 -6.03 7.43 -9.50
CA LEU A 65 -5.77 6.77 -10.78
C LEU A 65 -5.50 7.82 -11.87
N PRO A 66 -4.82 7.44 -12.96
CA PRO A 66 -4.77 8.26 -14.17
C PRO A 66 -6.18 8.50 -14.76
N PRO A 67 -6.39 9.60 -15.51
CA PRO A 67 -5.41 10.62 -15.87
C PRO A 67 -5.08 11.60 -14.72
N LEU A 68 -3.88 12.20 -14.79
CA LEU A 68 -3.49 13.26 -13.85
C LEU A 68 -4.35 14.50 -14.07
N GLN A 69 -4.72 15.17 -12.99
CA GLN A 69 -5.51 16.39 -13.02
C GLN A 69 -4.71 17.53 -12.39
N GLU A 70 -4.83 18.76 -12.90
CA GLU A 70 -4.17 19.93 -12.31
C GLU A 70 -4.73 20.23 -10.92
N GLU A 71 -6.03 20.08 -10.76
CA GLU A 71 -6.75 20.30 -9.51
C GLU A 71 -7.69 19.13 -9.23
N TYR A 72 -7.89 18.86 -7.95
CA TYR A 72 -8.74 17.78 -7.45
C TYR A 72 -9.81 18.39 -6.54
N GLU A 73 -10.65 19.25 -7.13
CA GLU A 73 -11.68 20.00 -6.41
C GLU A 73 -12.68 19.05 -5.73
N HIS A 74 -13.22 19.48 -4.58
CA HIS A 74 -14.22 18.75 -3.79
C HIS A 74 -13.78 17.43 -3.15
N LEU A 75 -12.47 17.19 -3.03
CA LEU A 75 -11.96 16.04 -2.29
C LEU A 75 -12.27 16.19 -0.80
N THR A 76 -13.20 15.38 -0.30
CA THR A 76 -13.52 15.37 1.12
C THR A 76 -12.32 14.87 1.94
N PRO A 77 -12.14 15.31 3.20
CA PRO A 77 -11.05 14.83 4.05
C PRO A 77 -11.01 13.31 4.21
N SER A 78 -12.17 12.64 4.11
CA SER A 78 -12.29 11.17 4.17
C SER A 78 -11.71 10.45 2.96
N LYS A 79 -11.62 11.14 1.82
CA LYS A 79 -11.07 10.62 0.55
C LYS A 79 -9.59 10.92 0.39
N MET A 80 -8.96 11.59 1.36
CA MET A 80 -7.52 11.85 1.32
C MET A 80 -6.72 10.54 1.33
N PRO A 81 -5.59 10.45 0.60
CA PRO A 81 -4.84 9.20 0.47
C PRO A 81 -4.39 8.60 1.81
N ASN A 82 -3.97 9.44 2.75
CA ASN A 82 -3.55 9.02 4.08
C ASN A 82 -4.68 8.46 4.96
N LYS A 83 -5.94 8.62 4.56
CA LYS A 83 -7.12 8.04 5.22
C LYS A 83 -7.57 6.72 4.60
N MET A 84 -6.94 6.29 3.50
CA MET A 84 -7.31 5.08 2.75
C MET A 84 -6.13 4.11 2.61
N PRO A 85 -5.49 3.66 3.72
CA PRO A 85 -4.32 2.78 3.66
C PRO A 85 -4.61 1.44 2.99
N TYR A 86 -5.85 0.96 3.02
CA TYR A 86 -6.29 -0.28 2.36
C TYR A 86 -6.31 -0.18 0.82
N LEU A 87 -6.28 1.04 0.26
CA LEU A 87 -6.14 1.26 -1.19
C LEU A 87 -4.69 1.48 -1.63
N MET A 88 -3.73 1.34 -0.71
CA MET A 88 -2.31 1.54 -0.97
C MET A 88 -1.64 0.21 -1.31
N ILE A 89 -0.53 0.27 -2.05
CA ILE A 89 0.32 -0.90 -2.29
C ILE A 89 0.95 -1.28 -0.94
N ASP A 90 0.64 -2.48 -0.48
CA ASP A 90 1.19 -3.06 0.73
C ASP A 90 2.51 -3.77 0.43
N GLN A 91 3.52 -3.47 1.24
CA GLN A 91 4.89 -3.97 1.05
C GLN A 91 4.98 -5.48 1.28
N MET A 92 4.17 -6.03 2.20
CA MET A 92 4.18 -7.45 2.51
C MET A 92 3.50 -8.26 1.41
N ALA A 93 2.31 -7.83 0.98
CA ALA A 93 1.59 -8.42 -0.15
C ALA A 93 2.42 -8.38 -1.44
N LEU A 94 3.11 -7.27 -1.68
CA LEU A 94 4.07 -7.16 -2.78
C LEU A 94 5.21 -8.18 -2.66
N GLY A 95 5.77 -8.32 -1.46
CA GLY A 95 6.80 -9.32 -1.17
C GLY A 95 6.33 -10.75 -1.42
N ASP A 96 5.09 -11.08 -1.07
CA ASP A 96 4.52 -12.41 -1.27
C ASP A 96 4.25 -12.70 -2.75
N CYS A 97 3.81 -11.70 -3.53
CA CYS A 97 3.68 -11.82 -4.98
C CYS A 97 5.01 -12.18 -5.67
N LEU A 98 6.12 -11.62 -5.16
CA LEU A 98 7.47 -11.91 -5.66
C LEU A 98 7.96 -13.30 -5.24
N LYS A 99 7.77 -13.67 -3.98
CA LYS A 99 8.13 -15.01 -3.47
C LYS A 99 7.42 -16.12 -4.26
N ALA A 100 6.19 -15.89 -4.69
CA ALA A 100 5.44 -16.83 -5.53
C ALA A 100 6.13 -17.14 -6.88
N HIS A 101 7.08 -16.29 -7.30
CA HIS A 101 7.88 -16.46 -8.53
C HIS A 101 9.35 -16.77 -8.21
N GLY A 102 9.67 -17.17 -6.98
CA GLY A 102 11.04 -17.45 -6.55
C GLY A 102 11.93 -16.21 -6.43
N ILE A 103 11.36 -15.00 -6.43
CA ILE A 103 12.11 -13.76 -6.28
C ILE A 103 12.25 -13.44 -4.79
N GLU A 104 13.49 -13.29 -4.34
CA GLU A 104 13.79 -12.93 -2.96
C GLU A 104 13.37 -11.47 -2.66
N ALA A 105 12.50 -11.29 -1.67
CA ALA A 105 11.96 -9.99 -1.27
C ALA A 105 12.75 -9.31 -0.12
N SER A 106 13.90 -9.83 0.29
CA SER A 106 14.70 -9.29 1.40
C SER A 106 15.09 -7.82 1.17
N ARG A 107 15.43 -7.47 -0.07
CA ARG A 107 15.71 -6.08 -0.46
C ARG A 107 14.50 -5.17 -0.38
N LEU A 108 13.27 -5.69 -0.50
CA LEU A 108 12.09 -4.87 -0.24
C LEU A 108 11.94 -4.54 1.23
N GLN A 109 12.33 -5.46 2.13
CA GLN A 109 12.21 -5.32 3.58
C GLN A 109 13.31 -4.46 4.22
N SER A 110 14.44 -4.27 3.53
CA SER A 110 15.49 -3.35 3.99
C SER A 110 15.01 -1.89 3.94
N ALA A 111 15.47 -1.07 4.89
CA ALA A 111 15.21 0.37 4.95
C ALA A 111 15.44 0.98 3.56
N SER A 112 14.40 1.59 2.99
CA SER A 112 14.51 2.10 1.62
C SER A 112 15.51 3.25 1.59
N PRO A 113 16.51 3.22 0.68
CA PRO A 113 17.48 4.31 0.55
C PRO A 113 16.82 5.64 0.15
N TYR A 114 15.57 5.58 -0.34
CA TYR A 114 14.77 6.73 -0.74
C TYR A 114 13.81 7.21 0.36
N SER A 115 13.76 6.55 1.52
CA SER A 115 12.79 6.85 2.60
C SER A 115 13.35 7.66 3.79
N GLY A 116 14.59 8.14 3.71
CA GLY A 116 15.18 8.95 4.79
C GLY A 116 15.27 8.23 6.15
N GLY A 117 15.22 6.89 6.20
CA GLY A 117 15.37 6.10 7.42
C GLY A 117 14.06 5.66 8.12
N ALA A 118 12.88 5.92 7.54
CA ALA A 118 11.62 5.46 8.12
C ALA A 118 11.34 3.98 7.79
N ASN A 119 11.57 3.08 8.75
CA ASN A 119 11.17 1.67 8.65
C ASN A 119 9.65 1.52 8.79
N LEU A 120 8.98 1.01 7.75
CA LEU A 120 7.52 0.79 7.69
C LEU A 120 7.12 -0.62 8.13
N ALA A 121 7.48 -1.02 9.36
CA ALA A 121 6.97 -2.26 9.95
C ALA A 121 5.60 -2.05 10.63
N HIS A 122 4.60 -1.54 9.90
CA HIS A 122 3.21 -1.56 10.39
C HIS A 122 2.48 -2.76 9.80
N ARG A 123 2.42 -3.84 10.59
CA ARG A 123 1.60 -5.04 10.33
C ARG A 123 0.13 -4.62 10.16
N HIS A 124 -0.43 -4.76 8.96
CA HIS A 124 -1.87 -4.83 8.77
C HIS A 124 -2.27 -6.30 8.57
N SER A 125 -2.80 -6.89 9.64
CA SER A 125 -3.25 -8.28 9.68
C SER A 125 -4.71 -8.38 9.25
N TRP A 126 -4.95 -8.81 8.01
CA TRP A 126 -6.28 -9.29 7.57
C TRP A 126 -6.39 -10.82 7.59
N VAL A 127 -5.33 -11.52 8.00
CA VAL A 127 -5.28 -12.99 8.08
C VAL A 127 -5.63 -13.52 9.48
N GLU A 128 -5.57 -12.69 10.52
CA GLU A 128 -5.61 -13.14 11.92
C GLU A 128 -6.93 -12.79 12.64
N ALA A 129 -7.84 -12.06 11.98
CA ALA A 129 -9.15 -11.71 12.51
C ALA A 129 -10.09 -12.93 12.74
N GLY A 130 -9.77 -14.09 12.16
CA GLY A 130 -10.52 -15.34 12.37
C GLY A 130 -9.96 -16.28 13.44
N ALA A 131 -8.72 -16.07 13.91
CA ALA A 131 -8.02 -17.06 14.74
C ALA A 131 -7.93 -16.69 16.23
N ALA A 132 -8.18 -15.43 16.61
CA ALA A 132 -8.02 -14.93 17.97
C ALA A 132 -9.31 -14.86 18.81
N GLN A 133 -10.48 -15.24 18.27
CA GLN A 133 -11.76 -15.05 18.94
C GLN A 133 -12.14 -16.13 19.98
N GLY A 134 -11.16 -16.85 20.56
CA GLY A 134 -11.48 -18.03 21.37
C GLY A 134 -10.62 -18.35 22.60
N ARG A 135 -9.68 -17.50 23.04
CA ARG A 135 -8.76 -17.90 24.13
C ARG A 135 -8.52 -16.94 25.29
N ASP A 136 -9.08 -15.73 25.31
CA ASP A 136 -8.85 -14.78 26.42
C ASP A 136 -10.06 -14.62 27.35
N SER A 137 -10.58 -15.73 27.88
CA SER A 137 -11.50 -15.64 29.01
C SER A 137 -11.41 -16.90 29.86
N LEU A 138 -10.60 -16.84 30.92
CA LEU A 138 -10.65 -17.58 32.19
C LEU A 138 -9.26 -17.70 32.82
N ALA A 139 -8.69 -16.57 33.25
CA ALA A 139 -7.55 -16.57 34.16
C ALA A 139 -7.64 -15.36 35.09
N ASP A 140 -8.75 -15.24 35.83
CA ASP A 140 -8.78 -14.36 36.99
C ASP A 140 -9.88 -14.73 37.99
N ILE A 141 -9.72 -15.89 38.65
CA ILE A 141 -10.33 -16.16 39.96
C ILE A 141 -9.35 -17.00 40.78
N SER A 142 -8.37 -16.35 41.41
CA SER A 142 -7.79 -16.87 42.66
C SER A 142 -7.91 -15.79 43.74
N ALA A 143 -9.02 -15.84 44.47
CA ALA A 143 -9.11 -15.33 45.83
C ALA A 143 -9.25 -16.57 46.73
N GLY A 144 -8.28 -16.74 47.63
CA GLY A 144 -8.19 -17.84 48.59
C GLY A 144 -6.93 -17.68 49.42
#